data_AF-A0A8D8E241-F1
#
_entry.id   AF-A0A8D8E241-F1
#
_cell.length_a   1.000
_cell.length_b   1.000
_cell.length_c   1.000
_cell.angle_alpha   90.00
_cell.angle_beta   90.00
_cell.angle_gamma   90.00
#
_symmetry.space_group_name_H-M   'P 1'
#
loop_
_entity.id
_entity.type
_entity.pdbx_description
1 polymer ?
#
loop_
_entity_poly.entity_id
_entity_poly.type
_entity_poly.pdbx_seq_one_letter_code
_entity_poly.pdbx_strand_id
1 'polypeptide(L)'
;MSSSGQQTQAASTAQQILGKFDYIADQITELLTEREDQYRDHRLYKEAHDDLTNWINRAREKLPCAKQQSLSDKLTIENAMAPLDSLMKKRAQGELLVEHLVHTGEVVLASTSGKGKETIKADINQLKNSFETLFKDIVNQKQKLEQTILLLREYKEEYERLSEWLQQIDIIVKNHKLATSSNLQDKEKQVKDMNETIARLEKGQDDLNKFNAFAAPLLQSHLDSYIGNQLRHLNSRYQVQVNIAKDVLKKVESNFEAHKEYKEHLTKANHWIDNAKEIVRYSIENVENVSKENLEKRLEKVIELIQQREQGQQLVNHTVNTGEKVVKTTKSDGKEVINNEIK
;
A
#
# COMPACT_ATOMS: atom_id res chain seq x y z
N MET A 1 -70.66 -62.69 -75.20
CA MET A 1 -71.08 -61.57 -74.32
C MET A 1 -70.40 -61.59 -72.94
N SER A 2 -69.77 -62.68 -72.51
CA SER A 2 -69.13 -62.77 -71.19
C SER A 2 -67.75 -62.07 -71.09
N SER A 3 -67.01 -61.88 -72.19
CA SER A 3 -65.69 -61.24 -72.16
C SER A 3 -65.72 -59.71 -72.09
N SER A 4 -66.79 -59.06 -72.56
CA SER A 4 -66.94 -57.59 -72.46
C SER A 4 -67.25 -57.15 -71.04
N GLY A 5 -68.06 -57.90 -70.29
CA GLY A 5 -68.35 -57.62 -68.88
C GLY A 5 -67.13 -57.78 -67.96
N GLN A 6 -66.27 -58.78 -68.23
CA GLN A 6 -64.99 -58.94 -67.52
C GLN A 6 -63.99 -57.83 -67.86
N GLN A 7 -63.95 -57.33 -69.10
CA GLN A 7 -63.14 -56.18 -69.50
C GLN A 7 -63.59 -54.88 -68.82
N THR A 8 -64.89 -54.63 -68.69
CA THR A 8 -65.42 -53.43 -68.01
C THR A 8 -65.13 -53.45 -66.50
N GLN A 9 -65.22 -54.62 -65.88
CA GLN A 9 -64.94 -54.78 -64.44
C GLN A 9 -63.43 -54.66 -64.13
N ALA A 10 -62.57 -55.20 -65.00
CA ALA A 10 -61.12 -55.02 -64.92
C ALA A 10 -60.70 -53.56 -65.12
N ALA A 11 -61.30 -52.85 -66.08
CA ALA A 11 -61.05 -51.43 -66.31
C ALA A 11 -61.46 -50.56 -65.11
N SER A 12 -62.63 -50.82 -64.53
CA SER A 12 -63.10 -50.12 -63.32
C SER A 12 -62.17 -50.36 -62.12
N THR A 13 -61.69 -51.59 -61.95
CA THR A 13 -60.74 -51.95 -60.88
C THR A 13 -59.39 -51.27 -61.09
N ALA A 14 -58.88 -51.23 -62.32
CA ALA A 14 -57.64 -50.53 -62.66
C ALA A 14 -57.75 -49.02 -62.39
N GLN A 15 -58.90 -48.41 -62.72
CA GLN A 15 -59.15 -46.99 -62.48
C GLN A 15 -59.23 -46.64 -60.98
N GLN A 16 -59.81 -47.53 -60.16
CA GLN A 16 -59.77 -47.40 -58.70
C GLN A 16 -58.35 -47.55 -58.12
N ILE A 17 -57.54 -48.46 -58.66
CA ILE A 17 -56.15 -48.64 -58.23
C ILE A 17 -55.32 -47.42 -58.58
N LEU A 18 -55.47 -46.88 -59.80
CA LEU A 18 -54.81 -45.64 -60.24
C LEU A 18 -55.20 -44.46 -59.36
N GLY A 19 -56.50 -44.28 -59.06
CA GLY A 19 -56.94 -43.21 -58.16
C GLY A 19 -56.39 -43.34 -56.72
N LYS A 20 -56.23 -44.57 -56.20
CA LYS A 20 -55.55 -44.80 -54.92
C LYS A 20 -54.05 -44.50 -55.00
N PHE A 21 -53.42 -44.85 -56.12
CA PHE A 21 -52.01 -44.58 -56.35
C PHE A 21 -51.75 -43.07 -56.40
N ASP A 22 -52.52 -42.32 -57.19
CA ASP A 22 -52.40 -40.87 -57.31
C ASP A 22 -52.61 -40.19 -55.95
N TYR A 23 -53.63 -40.60 -55.20
CA TYR A 23 -53.86 -40.10 -53.84
C TYR A 23 -52.68 -40.36 -52.89
N ILE A 24 -52.11 -41.57 -52.91
CA ILE A 24 -50.95 -41.91 -52.07
C ILE A 24 -49.71 -41.13 -52.54
N ALA A 25 -49.51 -40.96 -53.84
CA ALA A 25 -48.38 -40.21 -54.40
C ALA A 25 -48.42 -38.73 -54.01
N ASP A 26 -49.61 -38.12 -54.03
CA ASP A 26 -49.82 -36.75 -53.56
C ASP A 26 -49.53 -36.62 -52.06
N GLN A 27 -50.05 -37.54 -51.25
CA GLN A 27 -49.79 -37.58 -49.80
C GLN A 27 -48.31 -37.78 -49.46
N ILE A 28 -47.60 -38.63 -50.21
CA ILE A 28 -46.16 -38.83 -50.03
C ILE A 28 -45.40 -37.56 -50.38
N THR A 29 -45.79 -36.88 -51.44
CA THR A 29 -45.15 -35.64 -51.90
C THR A 29 -45.34 -34.52 -50.88
N GLU A 30 -46.55 -34.36 -50.36
CA GLU A 30 -46.86 -33.39 -49.30
C GLU A 30 -46.06 -33.67 -48.01
N LEU A 31 -46.04 -34.94 -47.56
CA LEU A 31 -45.25 -35.35 -46.40
C LEU A 31 -43.74 -35.16 -46.62
N LEU A 32 -43.24 -35.40 -47.84
CA LEU A 32 -41.83 -35.20 -48.16
C LEU A 32 -41.46 -33.73 -48.02
N THR A 33 -42.22 -32.82 -48.64
CA THR A 33 -42.00 -31.37 -48.52
C THR A 33 -42.07 -30.91 -47.07
N GLU A 34 -43.05 -31.40 -46.30
CA GLU A 34 -43.14 -31.08 -44.88
C GLU A 34 -41.90 -31.55 -44.11
N ARG A 35 -41.43 -32.78 -44.31
CA ARG A 35 -40.22 -33.29 -43.64
C ARG A 35 -38.95 -32.55 -44.06
N GLU A 36 -38.85 -32.13 -45.32
CA GLU A 36 -37.73 -31.33 -45.83
C GLU A 36 -37.69 -29.94 -45.17
N ASP A 37 -38.84 -29.27 -45.04
CA ASP A 37 -38.96 -27.99 -44.33
C ASP A 37 -38.58 -28.14 -42.85
N GLN A 38 -39.09 -29.16 -42.17
CA GLN A 38 -38.76 -29.46 -40.78
C GLN A 38 -37.26 -29.71 -40.58
N TYR A 39 -36.65 -30.50 -41.47
CA TYR A 39 -35.22 -30.76 -41.43
C TYR A 39 -34.40 -29.48 -41.62
N ARG A 40 -34.81 -28.62 -42.56
CA ARG A 40 -34.15 -27.33 -42.79
C ARG A 40 -34.20 -26.45 -41.54
N ASP A 41 -35.35 -26.31 -40.91
CA ASP A 41 -35.51 -25.46 -39.72
C ASP A 41 -34.70 -25.97 -38.53
N HIS A 42 -34.68 -27.30 -38.32
CA HIS A 42 -33.82 -27.93 -37.31
C HIS A 42 -32.33 -27.71 -37.60
N ARG A 43 -31.92 -27.77 -38.87
CA ARG A 43 -30.53 -27.51 -39.27
C ARG A 43 -30.13 -26.06 -38.98
N LEU A 44 -30.98 -25.09 -39.33
CA LEU A 44 -30.73 -23.66 -39.07
C LEU A 44 -30.64 -23.36 -37.57
N TYR A 45 -31.53 -23.93 -36.76
CA TYR A 45 -31.43 -23.82 -35.30
C TYR A 45 -30.12 -24.40 -34.77
N LYS A 46 -29.70 -25.58 -35.27
CA LYS A 46 -28.46 -26.22 -34.85
C LYS A 46 -27.23 -25.40 -35.22
N GLU A 47 -27.19 -24.84 -36.43
CA GLU A 47 -26.15 -23.91 -36.87
C GLU A 47 -26.07 -22.68 -35.95
N ALA A 48 -27.21 -22.03 -35.66
CA ALA A 48 -27.28 -20.88 -34.76
C ALA A 48 -26.80 -21.21 -33.33
N HIS A 49 -27.17 -22.38 -32.82
CA HIS A 49 -26.73 -22.88 -31.51
C HIS A 49 -25.20 -23.05 -31.47
N ASP A 50 -24.63 -23.70 -32.48
CA ASP A 50 -23.20 -23.99 -32.55
C ASP A 50 -22.38 -22.70 -32.74
N ASP A 51 -22.89 -21.74 -33.52
CA ASP A 51 -22.26 -20.43 -33.70
C ASP A 51 -22.18 -19.65 -32.38
N LEU A 52 -23.29 -19.55 -31.64
CA LEU A 52 -23.28 -18.86 -30.34
C LEU A 52 -22.40 -19.59 -29.32
N THR A 53 -22.45 -20.93 -29.28
CA THR A 53 -21.61 -21.74 -28.40
C THR A 53 -20.12 -21.49 -28.66
N ASN A 54 -19.71 -21.57 -29.93
CA ASN A 54 -18.34 -21.33 -30.35
C ASN A 54 -17.89 -19.90 -30.06
N TRP A 55 -18.79 -18.93 -30.27
CA TRP A 55 -18.50 -17.52 -29.96
C TRP A 55 -18.27 -17.30 -28.46
N ILE A 56 -19.14 -17.84 -27.59
CA ILE A 56 -19.00 -17.73 -26.14
C ILE A 56 -17.69 -18.38 -25.67
N ASN A 57 -17.35 -19.56 -26.19
CA ASN A 57 -16.12 -20.25 -25.83
C ASN A 57 -14.87 -19.45 -26.20
N ARG A 58 -14.81 -18.92 -27.43
CA ARG A 58 -13.70 -18.05 -27.88
C ARG A 58 -13.60 -16.75 -27.07
N ALA A 59 -14.73 -16.21 -26.62
CA ALA A 59 -14.74 -15.03 -25.76
C ALA A 59 -14.19 -15.35 -24.36
N ARG A 60 -14.56 -16.50 -23.79
CA ARG A 60 -14.05 -16.99 -22.50
C ARG A 60 -12.54 -17.27 -22.53
N GLU A 61 -12.03 -17.86 -23.61
CA GLU A 61 -10.58 -18.11 -23.78
C GLU A 61 -9.75 -16.83 -23.77
N LYS A 62 -10.35 -15.71 -24.20
CA LYS A 62 -9.70 -14.38 -24.22
C LYS A 62 -9.82 -13.64 -22.90
N LEU A 63 -10.53 -14.17 -21.91
CA LEU A 63 -10.66 -13.56 -20.61
C LEU A 63 -9.30 -13.67 -19.87
N PRO A 64 -8.63 -12.55 -19.57
CA PRO A 64 -7.32 -12.61 -18.93
C PRO A 64 -7.41 -13.19 -17.52
N CYS A 65 -6.49 -14.08 -17.17
CA CYS A 65 -6.34 -14.56 -15.80
C CYS A 65 -5.65 -13.47 -14.96
N ALA A 66 -6.44 -12.74 -14.17
CA ALA A 66 -5.95 -11.63 -13.35
C ALA A 66 -4.86 -12.02 -12.32
N LYS A 67 -4.70 -13.31 -12.00
CA LYS A 67 -3.70 -13.82 -11.06
C LYS A 67 -2.32 -14.10 -11.68
N GLN A 68 -2.21 -14.17 -13.00
CA GLN A 68 -0.98 -14.57 -13.68
C GLN A 68 -0.09 -13.39 -14.10
N GLN A 69 -0.59 -12.16 -14.04
CA GLN A 69 0.16 -10.98 -14.48
C GLN A 69 0.69 -10.18 -13.28
N SER A 70 1.98 -9.86 -13.30
CA SER A 70 2.60 -8.94 -12.32
C SER A 70 2.16 -7.51 -12.62
N LEU A 71 1.10 -7.05 -11.95
CA LEU A 71 0.52 -5.73 -12.20
C LEU A 71 1.22 -4.58 -11.44
N SER A 72 2.51 -4.74 -11.12
CA SER A 72 3.30 -3.76 -10.36
C SER A 72 3.37 -2.36 -11.01
N ASP A 73 3.21 -2.30 -12.33
CA ASP A 73 3.30 -1.08 -13.11
C ASP A 73 2.02 -0.77 -13.89
N LYS A 74 1.79 0.54 -14.08
CA LYS A 74 0.62 1.10 -14.76
C LYS A 74 0.41 0.47 -16.14
N LEU A 75 1.50 0.29 -16.89
CA LEU A 75 1.48 -0.33 -18.21
C LEU A 75 0.95 -1.76 -18.16
N THR A 76 1.30 -2.53 -17.12
CA THR A 76 0.83 -3.91 -16.99
C THR A 76 -0.66 -3.98 -16.65
N ILE A 77 -1.18 -3.02 -15.88
CA ILE A 77 -2.63 -2.96 -15.60
C ILE A 77 -3.43 -2.50 -16.83
N GLU A 78 -2.94 -1.51 -17.57
CA GLU A 78 -3.56 -1.09 -18.84
C GLU A 78 -3.60 -2.27 -19.85
N ASN A 79 -2.53 -3.06 -19.90
CA ASN A 79 -2.50 -4.30 -20.69
C ASN A 79 -3.50 -5.37 -20.22
N ALA A 80 -3.87 -5.39 -18.93
CA ALA A 80 -4.89 -6.29 -18.39
C ALA A 80 -6.32 -5.81 -18.68
N MET A 81 -6.54 -4.49 -18.80
CA MET A 81 -7.85 -3.91 -19.17
C MET A 81 -8.16 -4.04 -20.66
N ALA A 82 -7.16 -3.91 -21.54
CA ALA A 82 -7.36 -3.91 -22.99
C ALA A 82 -8.13 -5.14 -23.54
N PRO A 83 -7.88 -6.39 -23.09
CA PRO A 83 -8.69 -7.54 -23.49
C PRO A 83 -10.16 -7.44 -23.05
N LEU A 84 -10.42 -6.95 -21.84
CA LEU A 84 -11.77 -6.77 -21.32
C LEU A 84 -12.55 -5.72 -22.11
N ASP A 85 -11.90 -4.60 -22.46
CA ASP A 85 -12.49 -3.57 -23.32
C ASP A 85 -12.77 -4.07 -24.73
N SER A 86 -11.85 -4.87 -25.29
CA SER A 86 -12.03 -5.51 -26.59
C SER A 86 -13.21 -6.48 -26.59
N LEU A 87 -13.42 -7.24 -25.52
CA LEU A 87 -14.58 -8.12 -25.36
C LEU A 87 -15.87 -7.32 -25.19
N MET A 88 -15.87 -6.24 -24.41
CA MET A 88 -17.02 -5.34 -24.25
C MET A 88 -17.49 -4.75 -25.58
N LYS A 89 -16.56 -4.35 -26.46
CA LYS A 89 -16.87 -3.84 -27.81
C LYS A 89 -17.55 -4.89 -28.72
N LYS A 90 -17.42 -6.18 -28.39
CA LYS A 90 -18.02 -7.28 -29.15
C LYS A 90 -19.37 -7.74 -28.60
N ARG A 91 -19.88 -7.10 -27.55
CA ARG A 91 -21.18 -7.44 -26.95
C ARG A 91 -22.32 -7.45 -27.97
N ALA A 92 -22.44 -6.37 -28.75
CA ALA A 92 -23.48 -6.24 -29.77
C ALA A 92 -23.41 -7.36 -30.82
N GLN A 93 -22.21 -7.81 -31.20
CA GLN A 93 -22.06 -8.95 -32.11
C GLN A 93 -22.64 -10.23 -31.49
N GLY A 94 -22.41 -10.48 -30.21
CA GLY A 94 -22.95 -11.63 -29.51
C GLY A 94 -24.46 -11.53 -29.24
N GLU A 95 -24.98 -10.33 -28.99
CA GLU A 95 -26.43 -10.07 -28.87
C GLU A 95 -27.17 -10.45 -30.16
N LEU A 96 -26.61 -10.12 -31.34
CA LEU A 96 -27.16 -10.55 -32.63
C LEU A 96 -27.18 -12.08 -32.79
N LEU A 97 -26.17 -12.79 -32.28
CA LEU A 97 -26.16 -14.26 -32.29
C LEU A 97 -27.21 -14.85 -31.34
N VAL A 98 -27.43 -14.21 -30.19
CA VAL A 98 -28.52 -14.58 -29.27
C VAL A 98 -29.88 -14.36 -29.92
N GLU A 99 -30.11 -13.23 -30.58
CA GLU A 99 -31.34 -12.95 -31.32
C GLU A 99 -31.57 -13.97 -32.44
N HIS A 100 -30.53 -14.31 -33.21
CA HIS A 100 -30.60 -15.33 -34.25
C HIS A 100 -30.95 -16.72 -33.71
N LEU A 101 -30.35 -17.12 -32.59
CA LEU A 101 -30.70 -18.37 -31.90
C LEU A 101 -32.16 -18.38 -31.42
N VAL A 102 -32.64 -17.28 -30.84
CA VAL A 102 -34.02 -17.17 -30.38
C VAL A 102 -34.98 -17.27 -31.55
N HIS A 103 -34.71 -16.54 -32.64
CA HIS A 103 -35.56 -16.55 -33.82
C HIS A 103 -35.64 -17.93 -34.49
N THR A 104 -34.49 -18.57 -34.76
CA THR A 104 -34.47 -19.93 -35.34
C THR A 104 -35.09 -20.96 -34.39
N GLY A 105 -34.92 -20.77 -33.08
CA GLY A 105 -35.61 -21.51 -32.03
C GLY A 105 -37.13 -21.41 -32.12
N GLU A 106 -37.68 -20.21 -32.24
CA GLU A 106 -39.13 -19.99 -32.37
C GLU A 106 -39.72 -20.66 -33.61
N VAL A 107 -39.02 -20.61 -34.74
CA VAL A 107 -39.43 -21.25 -36.00
C VAL A 107 -39.51 -22.78 -35.81
N VAL A 108 -38.45 -23.41 -35.31
CA VAL A 108 -38.38 -24.88 -35.19
C VAL A 108 -39.37 -25.43 -34.13
N LEU A 109 -39.78 -24.62 -33.15
CA LEU A 109 -40.80 -24.99 -32.17
C LEU A 109 -42.18 -25.27 -32.80
N ALA A 110 -42.47 -24.75 -34.00
CA ALA A 110 -43.72 -25.02 -34.70
C ALA A 110 -43.83 -26.50 -35.12
N SER A 111 -42.72 -27.12 -35.49
CA SER A 111 -42.68 -28.45 -36.08
C SER A 111 -42.02 -29.55 -35.23
N THR A 112 -41.56 -29.20 -34.02
CA THR A 112 -40.93 -30.15 -33.10
C THR A 112 -41.95 -30.88 -32.19
N SER A 113 -41.64 -32.11 -31.78
CA SER A 113 -42.38 -32.86 -30.74
C SER A 113 -42.40 -32.14 -29.38
N GLY A 114 -43.37 -32.44 -28.51
CA GLY A 114 -43.47 -31.82 -27.18
C GLY A 114 -42.17 -31.88 -26.36
N LYS A 115 -41.54 -33.06 -26.29
CA LYS A 115 -40.25 -33.25 -25.63
C LYS A 115 -39.12 -32.44 -26.29
N GLY A 116 -39.08 -32.37 -27.62
CA GLY A 116 -38.07 -31.57 -28.32
C GLY A 116 -38.27 -30.07 -28.10
N LYS A 117 -39.52 -29.59 -27.98
CA LYS A 117 -39.81 -28.19 -27.62
C LYS A 117 -39.25 -27.84 -26.24
N GLU A 118 -39.36 -28.75 -25.27
CA GLU A 118 -38.76 -28.57 -23.94
C GLU A 118 -37.24 -28.49 -24.01
N THR A 119 -36.60 -29.40 -24.77
CA THR A 119 -35.14 -29.39 -24.97
C THR A 119 -34.66 -28.09 -25.61
N ILE A 120 -35.26 -27.68 -26.74
CA ILE A 120 -34.88 -26.46 -27.45
C ILE A 120 -35.03 -25.22 -26.56
N LYS A 121 -36.13 -25.12 -25.80
CA LYS A 121 -36.32 -24.01 -24.86
C LYS A 121 -35.27 -24.01 -23.75
N ALA A 122 -34.91 -25.19 -23.22
CA ALA A 122 -33.88 -25.31 -22.20
C ALA A 122 -32.51 -24.88 -22.74
N ASP A 123 -32.13 -25.33 -23.93
CA ASP A 123 -30.86 -25.00 -24.59
C ASP A 123 -30.74 -23.49 -24.86
N ILE A 124 -31.79 -22.87 -25.42
CA ILE A 124 -31.84 -21.42 -25.67
C ILE A 124 -31.66 -20.65 -24.36
N ASN A 125 -32.38 -21.03 -23.30
CA ASN A 125 -32.25 -20.39 -21.99
C ASN A 125 -30.85 -20.57 -21.40
N GLN A 126 -30.25 -21.75 -21.55
CA GLN A 126 -28.90 -22.02 -21.08
C GLN A 126 -27.87 -21.13 -21.78
N LEU A 127 -27.93 -21.01 -23.11
CA LEU A 127 -27.01 -20.18 -23.87
C LEU A 127 -27.20 -18.68 -23.59
N LYS A 128 -28.45 -18.22 -23.45
CA LYS A 128 -28.74 -16.84 -23.02
C LYS A 128 -28.13 -16.55 -21.64
N ASN A 129 -28.35 -17.43 -20.67
CA ASN A 129 -27.77 -17.27 -19.32
C ASN A 129 -26.24 -17.31 -19.35
N SER A 130 -25.65 -18.18 -20.18
CA SER A 130 -24.20 -18.30 -20.35
C SER A 130 -23.59 -17.01 -20.94
N PHE A 131 -24.29 -16.40 -21.90
CA PHE A 131 -23.93 -15.12 -22.51
C PHE A 131 -24.01 -13.96 -21.50
N GLU A 132 -25.13 -13.83 -20.79
CA GLU A 132 -25.32 -12.79 -19.77
C GLU A 132 -24.30 -12.91 -18.63
N THR A 133 -24.03 -14.13 -18.18
CA THR A 133 -23.04 -14.39 -17.12
C THR A 133 -21.64 -13.98 -17.57
N LEU A 134 -21.24 -14.31 -18.81
CA LEU A 134 -19.96 -13.90 -19.36
C LEU A 134 -19.78 -12.37 -19.30
N PHE A 135 -20.77 -11.60 -19.75
CA PHE A 135 -20.67 -10.14 -19.74
C PHE A 135 -20.73 -9.55 -18.33
N LYS A 136 -21.52 -10.15 -17.43
CA LYS A 136 -21.52 -9.78 -16.01
C LYS A 136 -20.13 -9.99 -15.40
N ASP A 137 -19.46 -11.10 -15.70
CA ASP A 137 -18.12 -11.40 -15.20
C ASP A 137 -17.08 -10.43 -15.77
N ILE A 138 -17.15 -10.11 -17.06
CA ILE A 138 -16.27 -9.11 -17.71
C ILE A 138 -16.42 -7.74 -17.03
N VAL A 139 -17.67 -7.28 -16.82
CA VAL A 139 -17.95 -5.99 -16.16
C VAL A 139 -17.42 -5.99 -14.72
N ASN A 140 -17.69 -7.04 -13.96
CA ASN A 140 -17.21 -7.17 -12.58
C ASN A 140 -15.68 -7.17 -12.50
N GLN A 141 -15.01 -7.90 -13.39
CA GLN A 141 -13.55 -7.96 -13.43
C GLN A 141 -12.95 -6.60 -13.81
N LYS A 142 -13.55 -5.92 -14.79
CA LYS A 142 -13.15 -4.56 -15.19
C LYS A 142 -13.27 -3.57 -14.04
N GLN A 143 -14.42 -3.53 -13.37
CA GLN A 143 -14.64 -2.64 -12.22
C GLN A 143 -13.65 -2.89 -11.08
N LYS A 144 -13.36 -4.16 -10.78
CA LYS A 144 -12.36 -4.51 -9.75
C LYS A 144 -10.96 -4.04 -10.13
N LEU A 145 -10.57 -4.18 -11.40
CA LEU A 145 -9.27 -3.69 -11.89
C LEU A 145 -9.21 -2.16 -11.83
N GLU A 146 -10.25 -1.46 -12.26
CA GLU A 146 -10.35 0.01 -12.18
C GLU A 146 -10.23 0.51 -10.73
N GLN A 147 -10.91 -0.12 -9.78
CA GLN A 147 -10.77 0.19 -8.36
C GLN A 147 -9.35 -0.07 -7.85
N THR A 148 -8.74 -1.20 -8.27
CA THR A 148 -7.36 -1.52 -7.89
C THR A 148 -6.37 -0.48 -8.42
N ILE A 149 -6.58 0.06 -9.62
CA ILE A 149 -5.74 1.12 -10.21
C ILE A 149 -5.81 2.40 -9.38
N LEU A 150 -7.03 2.81 -9.01
CA LEU A 150 -7.24 4.02 -8.22
C LEU A 150 -6.53 3.91 -6.86
N LEU A 151 -6.76 2.79 -6.17
CA LEU A 151 -6.10 2.49 -4.90
C LEU A 151 -4.57 2.41 -5.04
N LEU A 152 -4.06 1.80 -6.10
CA LEU A 152 -2.62 1.71 -6.35
C LEU A 152 -2.00 3.09 -6.61
N ARG A 153 -2.72 4.01 -7.27
CA ARG A 153 -2.23 5.38 -7.50
C ARG A 153 -2.09 6.12 -6.18
N GLU A 154 -3.14 6.13 -5.37
CA GLU A 154 -3.15 6.74 -4.04
C GLU A 154 -2.09 6.11 -3.13
N TYR A 155 -1.91 4.79 -3.20
CA TYR A 155 -0.85 4.08 -2.50
C TYR A 155 0.55 4.56 -2.89
N LYS A 156 0.82 4.70 -4.19
CA LYS A 156 2.14 5.13 -4.68
C LYS A 156 2.45 6.57 -4.26
N GLU A 157 1.47 7.47 -4.34
CA GLU A 157 1.60 8.86 -3.90
C GLU A 157 1.92 8.94 -2.39
N GLU A 158 1.18 8.19 -1.57
CA GLU A 158 1.38 8.18 -0.11
C GLU A 158 2.68 7.47 0.30
N TYR A 159 3.06 6.40 -0.40
CA TYR A 159 4.34 5.73 -0.20
C TYR A 159 5.52 6.69 -0.45
N GLU A 160 5.48 7.44 -1.55
CA GLU A 160 6.52 8.41 -1.89
C GLU A 160 6.59 9.51 -0.82
N ARG A 161 5.43 10.08 -0.45
CA ARG A 161 5.34 11.10 0.61
C ARG A 161 5.99 10.64 1.92
N LEU A 162 5.69 9.42 2.37
CA LEU A 162 6.26 8.85 3.59
C LEU A 162 7.76 8.53 3.45
N SER A 163 8.18 8.05 2.28
CA SER A 163 9.58 7.76 1.98
C SER A 163 10.44 9.04 1.96
N GLU A 164 9.95 10.11 1.33
CA GLU A 164 10.59 11.43 1.33
C GLU A 164 10.63 12.04 2.74
N TRP A 165 9.53 11.94 3.50
CA TRP A 165 9.50 12.39 4.89
C TRP A 165 10.55 11.67 5.75
N LEU A 166 10.67 10.35 5.62
CA LEU A 166 11.72 9.58 6.29
C LEU A 166 13.11 10.03 5.87
N GLN A 167 13.32 10.34 4.60
CA GLN A 167 14.60 10.84 4.09
C GLN A 167 14.97 12.20 4.69
N GLN A 168 13.99 13.09 4.88
CA GLN A 168 14.20 14.37 5.55
C GLN A 168 14.56 14.19 7.03
N ILE A 169 13.89 13.27 7.73
CA ILE A 169 14.23 12.94 9.13
C ILE A 169 15.63 12.35 9.22
N ASP A 170 16.02 11.45 8.29
CA ASP A 170 17.37 10.89 8.22
C ASP A 170 18.44 11.99 8.10
N ILE A 171 18.24 12.98 7.23
CA ILE A 171 19.15 14.12 7.07
C ILE A 171 19.28 14.90 8.39
N ILE A 172 18.15 15.22 9.06
CA ILE A 172 18.16 15.95 10.34
C ILE A 172 18.95 15.17 11.40
N VAL A 173 18.62 13.88 11.58
CA VAL A 173 19.26 13.03 12.59
C VAL A 173 20.75 12.86 12.30
N LYS A 174 21.15 12.69 11.04
CA LYS A 174 22.57 12.65 10.64
C LYS A 174 23.30 13.94 10.94
N ASN A 175 22.68 15.10 10.67
CA ASN A 175 23.27 16.39 10.96
C ASN A 175 23.54 16.54 12.47
N HIS A 176 22.58 16.21 13.33
CA HIS A 176 22.78 16.27 14.78
C HIS A 176 23.77 15.20 15.30
N LYS A 177 23.84 14.03 14.67
CA LYS A 177 24.80 12.98 15.01
C LYS A 177 26.26 13.44 14.84
N LEU A 178 26.50 14.20 13.76
CA LEU A 178 27.83 14.68 13.34
C LEU A 178 28.18 16.04 13.93
N ALA A 179 27.20 16.90 14.20
CA ALA A 179 27.43 18.24 14.71
C ALA A 179 28.02 18.21 16.13
N THR A 180 29.07 18.99 16.35
CA THR A 180 29.59 19.32 17.69
C THR A 180 29.31 20.80 17.98
N SER A 181 28.79 21.07 19.17
CA SER A 181 28.47 22.43 19.63
C SER A 181 29.62 23.01 20.46
N SER A 182 29.80 24.32 20.39
CA SER A 182 30.89 25.04 21.05
C SER A 182 30.54 25.45 22.48
N ASN A 183 29.28 25.76 22.76
CA ASN A 183 28.82 26.29 24.04
C ASN A 183 27.61 25.50 24.58
N LEU A 184 27.20 25.82 25.82
CA LEU A 184 26.08 25.15 26.49
C LEU A 184 24.73 25.41 25.79
N GLN A 185 24.50 26.64 25.35
CA GLN A 185 23.25 27.06 24.68
C GLN A 185 23.01 26.29 23.38
N ASP A 186 24.04 26.10 22.56
CA ASP A 186 23.96 25.33 21.33
C ASP A 186 23.72 23.83 21.59
N LYS A 187 24.24 23.29 22.71
CA LYS A 187 23.95 21.90 23.12
C LYS A 187 22.51 21.75 23.61
N GLU A 188 22.00 22.72 24.36
CA GLU A 188 20.59 22.77 24.78
C GLU A 188 19.65 22.80 23.57
N LYS A 189 19.98 23.65 22.58
CA LYS A 189 19.24 23.71 21.32
C LYS A 189 19.25 22.37 20.58
N GLN A 190 20.39 21.68 20.50
CA GLN A 190 20.46 20.35 19.88
C GLN A 190 19.54 19.33 20.57
N VAL A 191 19.46 19.34 21.91
CA VAL A 191 18.55 18.47 22.66
C VAL A 191 17.09 18.81 22.32
N LYS A 192 16.74 20.10 22.28
CA LYS A 192 15.39 20.54 21.93
C LYS A 192 15.00 20.11 20.51
N ASP A 193 15.84 20.39 19.52
CA ASP A 193 15.60 20.04 18.10
C ASP A 193 15.44 18.51 17.92
N MET A 194 16.19 17.72 18.69
CA MET A 194 16.10 16.26 18.64
C MET A 194 14.84 15.72 19.33
N ASN A 195 14.42 16.32 20.45
CA ASN A 195 13.13 16.01 21.06
C ASN A 195 11.95 16.32 20.12
N GLU A 196 11.99 17.43 19.41
CA GLU A 196 11.01 17.75 18.36
C GLU A 196 11.03 16.71 17.23
N THR A 197 12.20 16.23 16.84
CA THR A 197 12.36 15.17 15.83
C THR A 197 11.77 13.83 16.30
N ILE A 198 11.94 13.47 17.58
CA ILE A 198 11.31 12.27 18.17
C ILE A 198 9.79 12.41 18.18
N ALA A 199 9.26 13.54 18.60
CA ALA A 199 7.81 13.77 18.59
C ALA A 199 7.22 13.69 17.16
N ARG A 200 7.95 14.17 16.15
CA ARG A 200 7.58 14.01 14.73
C ARG A 200 7.57 12.54 14.30
N LEU A 201 8.55 11.75 14.74
CA LEU A 201 8.60 10.31 14.46
C LEU A 201 7.44 9.57 15.12
N GLU A 202 7.12 9.86 16.38
CA GLU A 202 5.99 9.28 17.10
C GLU A 202 4.66 9.55 16.38
N LYS A 203 4.42 10.80 15.95
CA LYS A 203 3.26 11.13 15.11
C LYS A 203 3.27 10.39 13.78
N GLY A 204 4.46 10.22 13.18
CA GLY A 204 4.63 9.47 11.93
C GLY A 204 4.27 7.99 12.07
N GLN A 205 4.31 7.41 13.27
CA GLN A 205 3.84 6.05 13.53
C GLN A 205 2.35 5.89 13.22
N ASP A 206 1.53 6.88 13.61
CA ASP A 206 0.10 6.86 13.35
C ASP A 206 -0.20 6.95 11.85
N ASP A 207 0.56 7.79 11.13
CA ASP A 207 0.44 7.91 9.68
C ASP A 207 0.84 6.61 8.97
N LEU A 208 1.92 5.94 9.41
CA LEU A 208 2.31 4.62 8.90
C LEU A 208 1.26 3.54 9.19
N ASN A 209 0.65 3.55 10.38
CA ASN A 209 -0.41 2.61 10.73
C ASN A 209 -1.64 2.79 9.83
N LYS A 210 -2.05 4.05 9.58
CA LYS A 210 -3.14 4.37 8.64
C LYS A 210 -2.79 3.93 7.22
N PHE A 211 -1.57 4.18 6.77
CA PHE A 211 -1.09 3.75 5.45
C PHE A 211 -1.07 2.22 5.31
N ASN A 212 -0.60 1.49 6.32
CA ASN A 212 -0.62 0.03 6.35
C ASN A 212 -2.06 -0.51 6.29
N ALA A 213 -3.00 0.11 7.01
CA ALA A 213 -4.42 -0.25 6.95
C ALA A 213 -5.05 0.05 5.58
N PHE A 214 -4.71 1.20 4.99
CA PHE A 214 -5.14 1.59 3.65
C PHE A 214 -4.64 0.60 2.58
N ALA A 215 -3.45 0.03 2.75
CA ALA A 215 -2.89 -0.95 1.82
C ALA A 215 -3.53 -2.35 1.91
N ALA A 216 -4.37 -2.63 2.91
CA ALA A 216 -4.94 -3.97 3.14
C ALA A 216 -5.75 -4.54 1.95
N PRO A 217 -6.60 -3.77 1.25
CA PRO A 217 -7.29 -4.25 0.05
C PRO A 217 -6.34 -4.60 -1.10
N LEU A 218 -5.23 -3.84 -1.24
CA LEU A 218 -4.22 -4.12 -2.26
C LEU A 218 -3.45 -5.42 -1.95
N LEU A 219 -3.26 -5.76 -0.68
CA LEU A 219 -2.68 -7.04 -0.25
C LEU A 219 -3.59 -8.24 -0.53
N GLN A 220 -4.89 -8.04 -0.72
CA GLN A 220 -5.83 -9.10 -1.14
C GLN A 220 -5.93 -9.24 -2.66
N SER A 221 -5.26 -8.34 -3.40
CA SER A 221 -5.20 -8.38 -4.86
C SER A 221 -3.98 -9.18 -5.35
N HIS A 222 -3.81 -9.26 -6.66
CA HIS A 222 -2.62 -9.84 -7.30
C HIS A 222 -1.33 -9.00 -7.09
N LEU A 223 -1.43 -7.87 -6.38
CA LEU A 223 -0.29 -7.01 -6.02
C LEU A 223 0.32 -7.35 -4.66
N ASP A 224 -0.17 -8.39 -3.99
CA ASP A 224 0.22 -8.82 -2.64
C ASP A 224 1.74 -8.82 -2.39
N SER A 225 2.50 -9.44 -3.29
CA SER A 225 3.95 -9.54 -3.18
C SER A 225 4.65 -8.18 -3.33
N TYR A 226 4.23 -7.39 -4.32
CA TYR A 226 4.80 -6.06 -4.56
C TYR A 226 4.52 -5.12 -3.38
N ILE A 227 3.25 -5.01 -2.97
CA ILE A 227 2.81 -4.15 -1.87
C ILE A 227 3.40 -4.63 -0.55
N GLY A 228 3.37 -5.93 -0.29
CA GLY A 228 3.92 -6.53 0.92
C GLY A 228 5.42 -6.27 1.08
N ASN A 229 6.20 -6.34 -0.01
CA ASN A 229 7.63 -6.02 0.02
C ASN A 229 7.90 -4.53 0.27
N GLN A 230 7.15 -3.64 -0.40
CA GLN A 230 7.28 -2.19 -0.21
C GLN A 230 6.92 -1.77 1.23
N LEU A 231 5.81 -2.28 1.76
CA LEU A 231 5.42 -2.03 3.16
C LEU A 231 6.47 -2.55 4.13
N ARG A 232 6.99 -3.77 3.95
CA ARG A 232 8.03 -4.32 4.81
C ARG A 232 9.28 -3.43 4.81
N HIS A 233 9.70 -2.98 3.63
CA HIS A 233 10.85 -2.10 3.47
C HIS A 233 10.66 -0.74 4.16
N LEU A 234 9.53 -0.07 3.93
CA LEU A 234 9.23 1.24 4.53
C LEU A 234 9.13 1.16 6.05
N ASN A 235 8.41 0.17 6.60
CA ASN A 235 8.28 -0.03 8.04
C ASN A 235 9.64 -0.35 8.69
N SER A 236 10.49 -1.15 8.03
CA SER A 236 11.85 -1.43 8.50
C SER A 236 12.71 -0.17 8.54
N ARG A 237 12.70 0.64 7.46
CA ARG A 237 13.41 1.93 7.41
C ARG A 237 12.97 2.86 8.52
N TYR A 238 11.66 2.98 8.77
CA TYR A 238 11.12 3.77 9.87
C TYR A 238 11.65 3.29 11.23
N GLN A 239 11.60 1.99 11.52
CA GLN A 239 12.05 1.46 12.80
C GLN A 239 13.55 1.69 13.03
N VAL A 240 14.37 1.50 11.99
CA VAL A 240 15.80 1.83 12.04
C VAL A 240 16.00 3.31 12.33
N GLN A 241 15.25 4.18 11.65
CA GLN A 241 15.37 5.63 11.83
C GLN A 241 14.98 6.07 13.26
N VAL A 242 13.92 5.49 13.84
CA VAL A 242 13.52 5.73 15.23
C VAL A 242 14.64 5.36 16.20
N ASN A 243 15.28 4.20 16.00
CA ASN A 243 16.35 3.75 16.87
C ASN A 243 17.56 4.69 16.79
N ILE A 244 17.98 5.06 15.58
CA ILE A 244 19.10 6.01 15.37
C ILE A 244 18.77 7.36 16.00
N ALA A 245 17.56 7.87 15.83
CA ALA A 245 17.14 9.15 16.42
C ALA A 245 17.21 9.12 17.95
N LYS A 246 16.76 8.03 18.59
CA LYS A 246 16.83 7.84 20.05
C LYS A 246 18.28 7.76 20.55
N ASP A 247 19.14 7.07 19.82
CA ASP A 247 20.57 6.99 20.16
C ASP A 247 21.25 8.37 20.05
N VAL A 248 20.90 9.14 19.02
CA VAL A 248 21.40 10.52 18.84
C VAL A 248 20.88 11.43 19.94
N LEU A 249 19.59 11.35 20.31
CA LEU A 249 19.00 12.10 21.43
C LEU A 249 19.79 11.84 22.72
N LYS A 250 19.97 10.57 23.08
CA LYS A 250 20.72 10.18 24.28
C LYS A 250 22.14 10.74 24.29
N LYS A 251 22.80 10.74 23.12
CA LYS A 251 24.14 11.32 22.97
C LYS A 251 24.14 12.84 23.19
N VAL A 252 23.21 13.58 22.59
CA VAL A 252 23.17 15.05 22.75
C VAL A 252 22.76 15.46 24.16
N GLU A 253 21.86 14.72 24.81
CA GLU A 253 21.48 14.91 26.22
C GLU A 253 22.67 14.68 27.14
N SER A 254 23.42 13.59 26.95
CA SER A 254 24.63 13.33 27.74
C SER A 254 25.70 14.42 27.57
N ASN A 255 25.85 14.96 26.34
CA ASN A 255 26.79 16.05 26.07
C ASN A 255 26.36 17.37 26.71
N PHE A 256 25.05 17.65 26.71
CA PHE A 256 24.47 18.82 27.36
C PHE A 256 24.64 18.73 28.88
N GLU A 257 24.24 17.62 29.49
CA GLU A 257 24.31 17.43 30.94
C GLU A 257 25.75 17.51 31.45
N ALA A 258 26.71 16.90 30.75
CA ALA A 258 28.12 17.02 31.12
C ALA A 258 28.62 18.48 31.08
N HIS A 259 28.17 19.28 30.10
CA HIS A 259 28.55 20.69 30.01
C HIS A 259 27.85 21.52 31.10
N LYS A 260 26.59 21.21 31.42
CA LYS A 260 25.86 21.85 32.50
C LYS A 260 26.54 21.58 33.85
N GLU A 261 26.88 20.32 34.15
CA GLU A 261 27.61 19.91 35.35
C GLU A 261 28.96 20.66 35.48
N TYR A 262 29.71 20.75 34.38
CA TYR A 262 30.95 21.53 34.34
C TYR A 262 30.73 23.00 34.70
N LYS A 263 29.71 23.67 34.10
CA LYS A 263 29.43 25.08 34.39
C LYS A 263 28.96 25.30 35.83
N GLU A 264 28.20 24.37 36.40
CA GLU A 264 27.80 24.42 37.81
C GLU A 264 29.01 24.28 38.75
N HIS A 265 29.92 23.33 38.47
CA HIS A 265 31.14 23.14 39.26
C HIS A 265 32.10 24.32 39.12
N LEU A 266 32.27 24.86 37.91
CA LEU A 266 33.05 26.06 37.66
C LEU A 266 32.54 27.24 38.49
N THR A 267 31.22 27.43 38.53
CA THR A 267 30.59 28.51 39.32
C THR A 267 30.84 28.31 40.81
N LYS A 268 30.68 27.10 41.34
CA LYS A 268 30.96 26.78 42.75
C LYS A 268 32.43 26.96 43.12
N ALA A 269 33.34 26.52 42.25
CA ALA A 269 34.77 26.67 42.44
C ALA A 269 35.19 28.15 42.42
N ASN A 270 34.71 28.93 41.44
CA ASN A 270 34.98 30.36 41.37
C ASN A 270 34.43 31.10 42.60
N HIS A 271 33.20 30.80 43.03
CA HIS A 271 32.63 31.41 44.23
C HIS A 271 33.45 31.10 45.48
N TRP A 272 33.91 29.85 45.64
CA TRP A 272 34.79 29.48 46.76
C TRP A 272 36.14 30.20 46.68
N ILE A 273 36.76 30.27 45.50
CA ILE A 273 38.04 30.97 45.27
C ILE A 273 37.91 32.46 45.57
N ASP A 274 36.83 33.10 45.11
CA ASP A 274 36.62 34.54 45.33
C ASP A 274 36.34 34.84 46.80
N ASN A 275 35.55 34.01 47.48
CA ASN A 275 35.38 34.10 48.94
C ASN A 275 36.71 33.91 49.68
N ALA A 276 37.53 32.94 49.29
CA ALA A 276 38.85 32.71 49.87
C ALA A 276 39.78 33.92 49.66
N LYS A 277 39.81 34.49 48.45
CA LYS A 277 40.56 35.71 48.13
C LYS A 277 40.10 36.88 48.98
N GLU A 278 38.79 37.06 49.17
CA GLU A 278 38.25 38.15 49.97
C GLU A 278 38.59 37.99 51.46
N ILE A 279 38.51 36.78 52.01
CA ILE A 279 38.97 36.49 53.38
C ILE A 279 40.45 36.83 53.55
N VAL A 280 41.29 36.42 52.60
CA VAL A 280 42.73 36.72 52.61
C VAL A 280 42.98 38.23 52.50
N ARG A 281 42.26 38.92 51.61
CA ARG A 281 42.37 40.37 51.40
C ARG A 281 41.97 41.16 52.64
N TYR A 282 40.81 40.85 53.22
CA TYR A 282 40.34 41.41 54.50
C TYR A 282 41.38 41.19 55.62
N SER A 283 42.05 40.04 55.58
CA SER A 283 43.09 39.68 56.54
C SER A 283 44.43 40.38 56.30
N ILE A 284 44.62 41.11 55.19
CA ILE A 284 45.87 41.83 54.87
C ILE A 284 45.66 43.36 54.89
N GLU A 285 44.55 43.89 54.38
CA GLU A 285 44.38 45.33 54.10
C GLU A 285 43.97 46.18 55.32
N ASN A 286 43.35 45.61 56.37
CA ASN A 286 42.95 46.36 57.58
C ASN A 286 44.08 46.48 58.61
N VAL A 287 45.15 47.21 58.26
CA VAL A 287 46.34 47.40 59.10
C VAL A 287 46.19 48.57 60.10
N GLU A 288 45.20 49.45 59.93
CA GLU A 288 45.06 50.66 60.78
C GLU A 288 44.19 50.45 62.04
N ASN A 289 43.34 49.43 62.09
CA ASN A 289 42.39 49.19 63.20
C ASN A 289 42.77 47.93 64.02
N VAL A 290 43.99 47.94 64.55
CA VAL A 290 44.65 46.81 65.24
C VAL A 290 44.18 46.68 66.68
N SER A 291 42.94 46.24 66.89
CA SER A 291 42.49 45.77 68.20
C SER A 291 42.74 44.26 68.34
N LYS A 292 43.01 43.79 69.56
CA LYS A 292 43.17 42.35 69.86
C LYS A 292 41.98 41.53 69.36
N GLU A 293 40.77 42.04 69.59
CA GLU A 293 39.53 41.41 69.16
C GLU A 293 39.42 41.31 67.62
N ASN A 294 39.85 42.34 66.89
CA ASN A 294 39.88 42.32 65.43
C ASN A 294 40.91 41.32 64.88
N LEU A 295 42.07 41.19 65.54
CA LEU A 295 43.10 40.22 65.16
C LEU A 295 42.64 38.77 65.42
N GLU A 296 41.96 38.51 66.55
CA GLU A 296 41.39 37.20 66.87
C GLU A 296 40.31 36.79 65.85
N LYS A 297 39.38 37.69 65.52
CA LYS A 297 38.36 37.44 64.48
C LYS A 297 38.96 37.21 63.08
N ARG A 298 40.08 37.87 62.75
CA ARG A 298 40.82 37.63 61.49
C ARG A 298 41.46 36.24 61.48
N LEU A 299 42.14 35.88 62.57
CA LEU A 299 42.76 34.57 62.71
C LEU A 299 41.73 33.45 62.65
N GLU A 300 40.57 33.63 63.28
CA GLU A 300 39.45 32.68 63.24
C GLU A 300 38.99 32.40 61.80
N LYS A 301 38.73 33.45 61.00
CA LYS A 301 38.35 33.31 59.57
C LYS A 301 39.42 32.62 58.72
N VAL A 302 40.70 32.90 58.98
CA VAL A 302 41.81 32.24 58.26
C VAL A 302 41.93 30.77 58.65
N ILE A 303 41.74 30.43 59.93
CA ILE A 303 41.71 29.05 60.41
C ILE A 303 40.53 28.29 59.78
N GLU A 304 39.34 28.90 59.75
CA GLU A 304 38.16 28.32 59.09
C GLU A 304 38.42 28.06 57.61
N LEU A 305 39.03 29.01 56.90
CA LEU A 305 39.42 28.83 55.50
C LEU A 305 40.43 27.67 55.31
N ILE A 306 41.41 27.53 56.21
CA ILE A 306 42.35 26.40 56.19
C ILE A 306 41.62 25.07 56.42
N GLN A 307 40.65 25.02 57.33
CA GLN A 307 39.84 23.84 57.59
C GLN A 307 38.99 23.44 56.37
N GLN A 308 38.49 24.43 55.61
CA GLN A 308 37.69 24.21 54.39
C GLN A 308 38.55 23.99 53.12
N ARG A 309 39.89 24.01 53.22
CA ARG A 309 40.80 23.87 52.07
C ARG A 309 40.57 22.59 51.27
N GLU A 310 40.30 21.47 51.94
CA GLU A 310 40.07 20.20 51.26
C GLU A 310 38.79 20.25 50.40
N GLN A 311 37.74 20.88 50.92
CA GLN A 311 36.50 21.11 50.16
C GLN A 311 36.75 21.96 48.92
N GLY A 312 37.54 23.04 49.04
CA GLY A 312 37.95 23.86 47.90
C GLY A 312 38.75 23.08 46.85
N GLN A 313 39.70 22.25 47.30
CA GLN A 313 40.48 21.39 46.40
C GLN A 313 39.59 20.38 45.67
N GLN A 314 38.61 19.80 46.36
CA GLN A 314 37.63 18.91 45.75
C GLN A 314 36.82 19.65 44.67
N LEU A 315 36.31 20.86 44.94
CA LEU A 315 35.58 21.65 43.95
C LEU A 315 36.41 21.91 42.68
N VAL A 316 37.67 22.31 42.83
CA VAL A 316 38.58 22.53 41.70
C VAL A 316 38.81 21.22 40.93
N ASN A 317 39.12 20.13 41.61
CA ASN A 317 39.34 18.83 40.96
C ASN A 317 38.11 18.36 40.18
N HIS A 318 36.89 18.53 40.73
CA HIS A 318 35.65 18.20 40.03
C HIS A 318 35.45 19.08 38.79
N THR A 319 35.74 20.39 38.87
CA THR A 319 35.70 21.30 37.71
C THR A 319 36.67 20.88 36.61
N VAL A 320 37.92 20.53 36.95
CA VAL A 320 38.90 20.03 35.96
C VAL A 320 38.43 18.73 35.32
N ASN A 321 38.01 17.76 36.13
CA ASN A 321 37.57 16.45 35.64
C ASN A 321 36.34 16.54 34.73
N THR A 322 35.34 17.35 35.08
CA THR A 322 34.15 17.57 34.25
C THR A 322 34.51 18.37 33.00
N GLY A 323 35.38 19.37 33.11
CA GLY A 323 35.92 20.14 32.00
C GLY A 323 36.62 19.30 30.95
N GLU A 324 37.53 18.40 31.36
CA GLU A 324 38.22 17.47 30.46
C GLU A 324 37.26 16.55 29.70
N LYS A 325 36.18 16.10 30.35
CA LYS A 325 35.12 15.30 29.69
C LYS A 325 34.40 16.12 28.63
N VAL A 326 34.03 17.36 28.94
CA VAL A 326 33.29 18.25 28.03
C VAL A 326 34.14 18.66 26.83
N VAL A 327 35.44 18.88 27.02
CA VAL A 327 36.39 19.19 25.92
C VAL A 327 36.41 18.10 24.85
N LYS A 328 36.21 16.82 25.21
CA LYS A 328 36.17 15.72 24.23
C LYS A 328 34.96 15.78 23.30
N THR A 329 33.87 16.41 23.74
CA THR A 329 32.59 16.46 23.02
C THR A 329 32.23 17.87 22.51
N THR A 330 33.15 18.81 22.62
CA THR A 330 32.95 20.23 22.26
C THR A 330 33.79 20.59 21.04
N LYS A 331 33.33 21.55 20.23
CA LYS A 331 34.05 22.06 19.06
C LYS A 331 35.28 22.90 19.47
N SER A 332 36.26 23.06 18.57
CA SER A 332 37.59 23.63 18.86
C SER A 332 37.57 25.00 19.58
N ASP A 333 36.74 25.92 19.11
CA ASP A 333 36.49 27.24 19.72
C ASP A 333 35.96 27.12 21.16
N GLY A 334 35.01 26.21 21.40
CA GLY A 334 34.53 25.92 22.75
C GLY A 334 35.57 25.25 23.65
N LYS A 335 36.44 24.40 23.08
CA LYS A 335 37.55 23.78 23.83
C LYS A 335 38.54 24.83 24.33
N GLU A 336 38.86 25.84 23.53
CA GLU A 336 39.75 26.93 23.93
C GLU A 336 39.18 27.71 25.11
N VAL A 337 37.89 28.02 25.08
CA VAL A 337 37.21 28.69 26.21
C VAL A 337 37.30 27.83 27.48
N ILE A 338 36.92 26.57 27.41
CA ILE A 338 36.94 25.66 28.57
C ILE A 338 38.37 25.49 29.11
N ASN A 339 39.36 25.33 28.23
CA ASN A 339 40.76 25.19 28.64
C ASN A 339 41.31 26.47 29.29
N ASN A 340 40.85 27.65 28.87
CA ASN A 340 41.23 28.91 29.51
C ASN A 340 40.52 29.10 30.86
N GLU A 341 39.29 28.61 31.02
CA GLU A 341 38.55 28.64 32.29
C GLU A 341 39.11 27.65 33.33
N ILE A 342 39.81 26.59 32.90
CA ILE A 342 40.41 25.56 33.77
C ILE A 342 41.83 25.89 34.23
N LYS A 343 42.56 26.71 33.47
CA LYS A 343 43.92 27.18 33.81
C LYS A 343 43.86 28.26 34.90
#